data_AF-R4PW61-F1
#
_entry.id   AF-R4PW61-F1
#
_cell.length_a   1.000
_cell.length_b   1.000
_cell.length_c   1.000
_cell.angle_alpha   90.00
_cell.angle_beta   90.00
_cell.angle_gamma   90.00
#
_symmetry.space_group_name_H-M   'P 1'
#
loop_
_entity.id
_entity.type
_entity.pdbx_description
1 polymer ?
#
loop_
_entity_poly.entity_id
_entity_poly.type
_entity_poly.pdbx_seq_one_letter_code
_entity_poly.pdbx_strand_id
1 'polypeptide(L)'
;MRGTQTMAQTKVRRVSTAKSTSASVSASVTSAPIVSTGPAWAVWILSRFPGVRYHYQPWGKTKRSVIAVLLYLVALPIIPVVIAIVWYSKDPEGFKKSPLMPVLVAVIAAWVGGFGWVANQTPITDGTPMASVKASADGESSTVNADPAATADQVSKDKIANQTTSNPTNGRKFENCTAAFEAGVFNIARNNASYERRLDRDNDGIACEK
;
A
#
# COMPACT_ATOMS: atom_id res chain seq x y z
N MET A 1 25.31 55.54 58.83
CA MET A 1 25.45 55.30 57.38
C MET A 1 24.48 54.18 57.02
N ARG A 2 23.45 54.52 56.23
CA ARG A 2 22.22 53.73 56.05
C ARG A 2 22.42 52.65 54.98
N GLY A 3 22.13 51.41 55.34
CA GLY A 3 22.03 50.28 54.42
C GLY A 3 20.78 50.38 53.55
N THR A 4 20.92 50.06 52.27
CA THR A 4 19.84 50.05 51.29
C THR A 4 19.34 48.62 51.07
N GLN A 5 18.09 48.40 51.45
CA GLN A 5 17.31 47.20 51.18
C GLN A 5 16.94 47.15 49.70
N THR A 6 17.17 46.01 49.04
CA THR A 6 16.78 45.76 47.65
C THR A 6 15.34 45.24 47.61
N MET A 7 14.41 46.08 47.15
CA MET A 7 13.00 45.73 46.95
C MET A 7 12.80 44.89 45.68
N ALA A 8 12.00 43.83 45.83
CA ALA A 8 11.50 42.97 44.78
C ALA A 8 10.57 43.72 43.81
N GLN A 9 10.66 43.43 42.51
CA GLN A 9 9.64 43.77 41.52
C GLN A 9 9.31 42.57 40.63
N THR A 10 8.08 42.12 40.81
CA THR A 10 7.34 41.12 40.06
C THR A 10 7.20 41.54 38.59
N LYS A 11 7.66 40.71 37.64
CA LYS A 11 7.29 40.85 36.22
C LYS A 11 6.59 39.59 35.74
N VAL A 12 5.27 39.63 35.80
CA VAL A 12 4.34 38.70 35.15
C VAL A 12 4.65 38.68 33.65
N ARG A 13 5.23 37.58 33.15
CA ARG A 13 5.40 37.37 31.70
C ARG A 13 4.04 37.00 31.12
N ARG A 14 3.51 37.89 30.28
CA ARG A 14 2.35 37.65 29.41
C ARG A 14 2.59 36.39 28.58
N VAL A 15 1.74 35.38 28.73
CA VAL A 15 1.63 34.26 27.79
C VAL A 15 0.98 34.82 26.54
N SER A 16 1.80 35.16 25.55
CA SER A 16 1.31 35.50 24.22
C SER A 16 0.92 34.21 23.52
N THR A 17 -0.36 34.11 23.20
CA THR A 17 -0.96 33.13 22.30
C THR A 17 -0.31 33.25 20.91
N ALA A 18 0.80 32.54 20.72
CA ALA A 18 1.37 32.33 19.39
C ALA A 18 0.45 31.37 18.63
N LYS A 19 -0.35 31.97 17.74
CA LYS A 19 -1.09 31.34 16.67
C LYS A 19 -0.17 30.35 15.95
N SER A 20 -0.45 29.05 16.11
CA SER A 20 0.21 27.97 15.39
C SER A 20 -0.11 28.17 13.91
N THR A 21 0.79 28.87 13.23
CA THR A 21 0.73 29.09 11.79
C THR A 21 1.41 27.89 11.20
N SER A 22 0.63 26.85 10.95
CA SER A 22 1.04 25.65 10.23
C SER A 22 1.52 26.10 8.86
N ALA A 23 2.83 26.28 8.72
CA ALA A 23 3.47 26.35 7.42
C ALA A 23 3.23 25.00 6.76
N SER A 24 2.27 24.96 5.83
CA SER A 24 2.09 23.86 4.91
C SER A 24 3.33 23.79 4.04
N VAL A 25 4.33 23.01 4.48
CA VAL A 25 5.36 22.50 3.59
C VAL A 25 4.63 21.64 2.58
N SER A 26 4.29 22.26 1.45
CA SER A 26 3.89 21.57 0.23
C SER A 26 5.12 20.81 -0.24
N ALA A 27 5.36 19.65 0.37
CA ALA A 27 6.17 18.63 -0.25
C ALA A 27 5.39 18.19 -1.49
N SER A 28 5.74 18.80 -2.62
CA SER A 28 5.49 18.21 -3.92
C SER A 28 6.22 16.87 -3.94
N VAL A 29 5.54 15.85 -3.43
CA VAL A 29 5.87 14.46 -3.70
C VAL A 29 5.76 14.35 -5.21
N THR A 30 6.91 14.45 -5.87
CA THR A 30 7.05 14.00 -7.24
C THR A 30 7.00 12.48 -7.11
N SER A 31 5.79 11.97 -6.97
CA SER A 31 5.52 10.55 -7.08
C SER A 31 6.04 10.16 -8.45
N ALA A 32 7.08 9.32 -8.47
CA ALA A 32 7.43 8.59 -9.68
C ALA A 32 6.12 8.05 -10.28
N PRO A 33 5.90 8.15 -11.60
CA PRO A 33 4.67 7.68 -12.18
C PRO A 33 4.56 6.20 -11.82
N ILE A 34 3.66 5.88 -10.90
CA ILE A 34 3.26 4.51 -10.63
C ILE A 34 2.72 4.07 -11.99
N VAL A 35 3.51 3.27 -12.70
CA VAL A 35 3.12 2.72 -13.98
C VAL A 35 2.04 1.71 -13.64
N SER A 36 0.82 2.21 -13.44
CA SER A 36 -0.40 1.42 -13.41
C SER A 36 -0.46 0.76 -14.76
N THR A 37 0.00 -0.50 -14.82
CA THR A 37 0.08 -1.25 -16.08
C THR A 37 -1.31 -1.55 -16.64
N GLY A 38 -2.40 -1.27 -15.92
CA GLY A 38 -3.77 -1.39 -16.39
C GLY A 38 -4.60 -0.09 -16.25
N PRO A 39 -5.84 -0.10 -16.78
CA PRO A 39 -6.75 1.04 -16.64
C PRO A 39 -7.10 1.29 -15.17
N ALA A 40 -7.08 2.56 -14.76
CA ALA A 40 -7.28 2.99 -13.37
C ALA A 40 -8.59 2.46 -12.75
N TRP A 41 -9.66 2.38 -13.54
CA TRP A 41 -10.94 1.83 -13.09
C TRP A 41 -10.86 0.33 -12.76
N ALA A 42 -10.06 -0.44 -13.51
CA ALA A 42 -9.89 -1.87 -13.24
C ALA A 42 -9.06 -2.10 -11.97
N VAL A 43 -8.02 -1.30 -11.77
CA VAL A 43 -7.22 -1.32 -10.54
C VAL A 43 -8.09 -0.97 -9.33
N TRP A 44 -8.95 0.04 -9.45
CA TRP A 44 -9.87 0.46 -8.39
C TRP A 44 -10.76 -0.69 -7.89
N ILE A 45 -11.28 -1.51 -8.82
CA ILE A 45 -12.14 -2.66 -8.51
C ILE A 45 -11.32 -3.78 -7.89
N LEU A 46 -10.24 -4.20 -8.55
CA LEU A 46 -9.45 -5.36 -8.15
C LEU A 46 -8.78 -5.15 -6.79
N SER A 47 -8.36 -3.91 -6.48
CA SER A 47 -7.73 -3.57 -5.19
C SER A 47 -8.67 -3.68 -3.99
N ARG A 48 -9.99 -3.68 -4.23
CA ARG A 48 -11.04 -3.60 -3.19
C ARG A 48 -11.76 -4.92 -2.94
N PHE A 49 -11.78 -5.81 -3.92
CA PHE A 49 -12.44 -7.10 -3.75
C PHE A 49 -11.59 -8.04 -2.88
N PRO A 50 -12.16 -8.60 -1.79
CA PRO A 50 -11.39 -9.32 -0.77
C PRO A 50 -10.65 -10.56 -1.30
N GLY A 51 -11.21 -11.25 -2.31
CA GLY A 51 -10.61 -12.46 -2.87
C GLY A 51 -9.56 -12.22 -3.95
N VAL A 52 -9.53 -11.04 -4.59
CA VAL A 52 -8.61 -10.75 -5.71
C VAL A 52 -7.56 -9.70 -5.40
N ARG A 53 -7.76 -8.88 -4.36
CA ARG A 53 -6.87 -7.76 -4.00
C ARG A 53 -5.41 -8.14 -3.73
N TYR A 54 -5.13 -9.39 -3.40
CA TYR A 54 -3.77 -9.89 -3.15
C TYR A 54 -3.12 -10.59 -4.35
N HIS A 55 -3.88 -10.96 -5.37
CA HIS A 55 -3.40 -11.83 -6.45
C HIS A 55 -3.48 -11.19 -7.84
N TYR A 56 -4.06 -10.00 -7.96
CA TYR A 56 -4.25 -9.33 -9.25
C TYR A 56 -2.98 -8.64 -9.78
N GLN A 57 -2.02 -8.37 -8.91
CA GLN A 57 -0.73 -7.72 -9.21
C GLN A 57 0.06 -8.41 -10.34
N PRO A 58 0.26 -9.75 -10.35
CA PRO A 58 0.98 -10.42 -11.45
C PRO A 58 0.19 -10.53 -12.76
N TRP A 59 -1.09 -10.13 -12.81
CA TRP A 59 -1.91 -10.36 -14.00
C TRP A 59 -1.60 -9.35 -15.12
N GLY A 60 -1.58 -9.83 -16.36
CA GLY A 60 -1.52 -8.97 -17.54
C GLY A 60 -2.78 -8.10 -17.72
N LYS A 61 -2.65 -7.02 -18.52
CA LYS A 61 -3.68 -5.97 -18.71
C LYS A 61 -5.07 -6.51 -19.06
N THR A 62 -5.11 -7.49 -19.97
CA THR A 62 -6.36 -8.11 -20.44
C THR A 62 -7.07 -8.87 -19.32
N LYS A 63 -6.33 -9.69 -18.57
CA LYS A 63 -6.87 -10.47 -17.45
C LYS A 63 -7.40 -9.57 -16.34
N ARG A 64 -6.68 -8.49 -16.02
CA ARG A 64 -7.14 -7.48 -15.06
C ARG A 64 -8.48 -6.88 -15.48
N SER A 65 -8.59 -6.45 -16.74
CA SER A 65 -9.82 -5.80 -17.24
C SER A 65 -11.01 -6.76 -17.26
N VAL A 66 -10.83 -7.99 -17.75
CA VAL A 66 -11.91 -9.00 -17.83
C VAL A 66 -12.44 -9.34 -16.44
N ILE A 67 -11.56 -9.60 -15.46
CA ILE A 67 -11.98 -9.97 -14.10
C ILE A 67 -12.59 -8.76 -13.38
N ALA A 68 -12.08 -7.55 -13.60
CA ALA A 68 -12.69 -6.34 -13.06
C ALA A 68 -14.12 -6.13 -13.58
N VAL A 69 -14.37 -6.29 -14.89
CA VAL A 69 -15.73 -6.21 -15.46
C VAL A 69 -16.61 -7.32 -14.87
N LEU A 70 -16.12 -8.55 -14.79
CA LEU A 70 -16.89 -9.67 -14.27
C LEU A 70 -17.33 -9.44 -12.82
N LEU A 71 -16.40 -9.00 -11.96
CA LEU A 71 -16.71 -8.66 -10.57
C LEU A 71 -17.66 -7.47 -10.46
N TYR A 72 -17.53 -6.49 -11.34
CA TYR A 72 -18.43 -5.33 -11.38
C TYR A 72 -19.85 -5.70 -11.78
N LEU A 73 -20.02 -6.52 -12.81
CA LEU A 73 -21.34 -7.00 -13.24
C LEU A 73 -22.01 -7.88 -12.18
N VAL A 74 -21.21 -8.63 -11.42
CA VAL A 74 -21.70 -9.48 -10.31
C VAL A 74 -21.87 -8.70 -9.00
N ALA A 75 -21.49 -7.43 -8.93
CA ALA A 75 -21.63 -6.63 -7.71
C ALA A 75 -22.47 -5.35 -7.88
N LEU A 76 -22.79 -4.94 -9.11
CA LEU A 76 -23.85 -3.98 -9.38
C LEU A 76 -25.22 -4.63 -9.57
N PRO A 77 -26.27 -4.19 -8.87
CA PRO A 77 -27.61 -4.76 -8.96
C PRO A 77 -28.33 -4.40 -10.27
N ILE A 78 -27.65 -4.45 -11.42
CA ILE A 78 -28.17 -4.06 -12.73
C ILE A 78 -29.41 -4.88 -13.08
N ILE A 79 -29.32 -6.21 -12.94
CA ILE A 79 -30.41 -7.12 -13.29
C ILE A 79 -31.68 -6.83 -12.45
N PRO A 80 -31.64 -6.83 -11.11
CA PRO A 80 -32.84 -6.55 -10.31
C PRO A 80 -33.34 -5.11 -10.47
N VAL A 81 -32.46 -4.12 -10.69
CA VAL A 81 -32.86 -2.74 -10.95
C VAL A 81 -33.59 -2.61 -12.30
N VAL A 82 -33.09 -3.23 -13.36
CA VAL A 82 -33.75 -3.22 -14.68
C VAL A 82 -35.12 -3.91 -14.60
N ILE A 83 -35.22 -5.03 -13.89
CA ILE A 83 -36.51 -5.72 -13.65
C ILE A 83 -37.47 -4.78 -12.92
N ALA A 84 -37.01 -4.09 -11.87
CA ALA A 84 -37.83 -3.13 -11.12
C ALA A 84 -38.32 -1.98 -12.03
N ILE A 85 -37.44 -1.42 -12.86
CA ILE A 85 -37.77 -0.32 -13.78
C ILE A 85 -38.80 -0.78 -14.81
N VAL A 86 -38.58 -1.91 -15.48
CA VAL A 86 -39.50 -2.43 -16.51
C VAL A 86 -40.87 -2.75 -15.91
N TRP A 87 -40.91 -3.34 -14.72
CA TRP A 87 -42.16 -3.68 -14.05
C TRP A 87 -42.91 -2.41 -13.60
N TYR A 88 -42.21 -1.41 -13.06
CA TYR A 88 -42.79 -0.13 -12.69
C TYR A 88 -43.34 0.64 -13.91
N SER A 89 -42.64 0.61 -15.05
CA SER A 89 -43.10 1.27 -16.29
C SER A 89 -44.34 0.61 -16.90
N LYS A 90 -44.55 -0.68 -16.67
CA LYS A 90 -45.72 -1.40 -17.19
C LYS A 90 -46.93 -1.29 -16.26
N ASP A 91 -46.73 -1.48 -14.95
CA ASP A 91 -47.81 -1.51 -13.97
C ASP A 91 -47.39 -0.83 -12.65
N PRO A 92 -47.48 0.51 -12.55
CA PRO A 92 -47.02 1.23 -11.36
C PRO A 92 -47.87 0.92 -10.10
N GLU A 93 -49.17 0.66 -10.29
CA GLU A 93 -50.09 0.25 -9.23
C GLU A 93 -49.80 -1.19 -8.76
N GLY A 94 -49.52 -2.10 -9.70
CA GLY A 94 -49.18 -3.49 -9.43
C GLY A 94 -47.83 -3.64 -8.74
N PHE A 95 -46.83 -2.84 -9.15
CA PHE A 95 -45.53 -2.77 -8.50
C PHE A 95 -45.66 -2.36 -7.03
N LYS A 96 -46.44 -1.32 -6.72
CA LYS A 96 -46.57 -0.80 -5.35
C LYS A 96 -47.37 -1.69 -4.41
N LYS A 97 -48.36 -2.42 -4.93
CA LYS A 97 -49.25 -3.28 -4.11
C LYS A 97 -48.80 -4.73 -4.01
N SER A 98 -47.85 -5.15 -4.83
CA SER A 98 -47.38 -6.53 -4.83
C SER A 98 -46.56 -6.84 -3.57
N PRO A 99 -46.78 -8.00 -2.92
CA PRO A 99 -45.95 -8.45 -1.80
C PRO A 99 -44.50 -8.74 -2.23
N LEU A 100 -44.21 -8.80 -3.52
CA LEU A 100 -42.86 -9.02 -4.07
C LEU A 100 -42.00 -7.74 -4.08
N MET A 101 -42.62 -6.56 -4.05
CA MET A 101 -41.91 -5.28 -4.04
C MET A 101 -40.93 -5.12 -2.87
N PRO A 102 -41.30 -5.36 -1.59
CA PRO A 102 -40.35 -5.26 -0.48
C PRO A 102 -39.22 -6.28 -0.58
N VAL A 103 -39.47 -7.48 -1.13
CA VAL A 103 -38.43 -8.49 -1.36
C VAL A 103 -37.42 -8.00 -2.40
N LEU A 104 -37.90 -7.45 -3.51
CA LEU A 104 -37.04 -6.90 -4.57
C LEU A 104 -36.20 -5.71 -4.05
N VAL A 105 -36.81 -4.80 -3.29
CA VAL A 105 -36.11 -3.67 -2.68
C VAL A 105 -35.07 -4.15 -1.65
N ALA A 106 -35.41 -5.15 -0.82
CA ALA A 106 -34.48 -5.74 0.14
C ALA A 106 -33.26 -6.39 -0.55
N VAL A 107 -33.48 -7.10 -1.67
CA VAL A 107 -32.39 -7.68 -2.47
C VAL A 107 -31.49 -6.60 -3.06
N ILE A 108 -32.07 -5.54 -3.62
CA ILE A 108 -31.31 -4.40 -4.15
C ILE A 108 -30.51 -3.73 -3.03
N ALA A 109 -31.12 -3.46 -1.88
CA ALA A 109 -30.46 -2.86 -0.73
C ALA A 109 -29.33 -3.74 -0.17
N ALA A 110 -29.52 -5.07 -0.12
CA ALA A 110 -28.49 -6.01 0.29
C ALA A 110 -27.30 -6.03 -0.70
N TRP A 111 -27.56 -5.95 -2.01
CA TRP A 111 -26.49 -5.84 -3.01
C TRP A 111 -25.74 -4.52 -2.94
N VAL A 112 -26.45 -3.39 -2.83
CA VAL A 112 -25.82 -2.06 -2.69
C VAL A 112 -25.03 -1.98 -1.38
N GLY A 113 -25.55 -2.55 -0.29
CA GLY A 113 -24.84 -2.66 0.98
C GLY A 113 -23.58 -3.53 0.88
N GLY A 114 -23.67 -4.68 0.20
CA GLY A 114 -22.54 -5.55 -0.10
C GLY A 114 -21.48 -4.86 -0.96
N PHE A 115 -21.89 -4.13 -2.00
CA PHE A 115 -21.00 -3.32 -2.83
C PHE A 115 -20.39 -2.15 -2.03
N GLY A 116 -21.17 -1.49 -1.17
CA GLY A 116 -20.69 -0.43 -0.28
C GLY A 116 -19.61 -0.94 0.68
N TRP A 117 -19.77 -2.16 1.20
CA TRP A 117 -18.74 -2.81 2.02
C TRP A 117 -17.46 -3.09 1.22
N VAL A 118 -17.58 -3.55 -0.04
CA VAL A 118 -16.42 -3.72 -0.94
C VAL A 118 -15.76 -2.37 -1.26
N ALA A 119 -16.55 -1.34 -1.55
CA ALA A 119 -16.05 -0.01 -1.88
C ALA A 119 -15.32 0.66 -0.70
N ASN A 120 -15.71 0.35 0.53
CA ASN A 120 -15.12 0.87 1.76
C ASN A 120 -13.83 0.14 2.19
N GLN A 121 -13.43 -0.94 1.51
CA GLN A 121 -12.17 -1.61 1.83
C GLN A 121 -10.96 -0.75 1.48
N THR A 122 -9.92 -0.83 2.30
CA THR A 122 -8.64 -0.19 2.02
C THR A 122 -8.03 -0.80 0.75
N PRO A 123 -7.76 0.00 -0.29
CA PRO A 123 -7.23 -0.52 -1.54
C PRO A 123 -5.76 -0.91 -1.36
N ILE A 124 -5.39 -2.09 -1.85
CA ILE A 124 -4.00 -2.50 -2.02
C ILE A 124 -3.63 -2.25 -3.48
N THR A 125 -2.86 -1.21 -3.74
CA THR A 125 -2.43 -0.78 -5.08
C THR A 125 -1.00 -1.19 -5.37
N ASP A 126 -0.65 -1.23 -6.65
CA ASP A 126 0.71 -1.43 -7.16
C ASP A 126 1.62 -0.37 -6.51
N GLY A 127 2.42 -0.74 -5.50
CA GLY A 127 3.23 0.16 -4.65
C GLY A 127 2.99 0.05 -3.14
N THR A 128 1.90 -0.60 -2.71
CA THR A 128 1.75 -1.05 -1.32
C THR A 128 2.44 -2.41 -1.13
N PRO A 129 3.36 -2.58 -0.16
CA PRO A 129 3.96 -3.88 0.09
C PRO A 129 2.85 -4.89 0.41
N MET A 130 2.83 -5.99 -0.33
CA MET A 130 1.87 -7.08 -0.15
C MET A 130 1.76 -7.47 1.33
N ALA A 131 0.53 -7.59 1.83
CA ALA A 131 0.19 -8.07 3.17
C ALA A 131 0.49 -9.57 3.37
N SER A 132 1.57 -10.08 2.77
CA SER A 132 2.17 -11.38 3.09
C SER A 132 3.40 -11.25 3.99
N VAL A 133 3.79 -10.02 4.37
CA VAL A 133 4.67 -9.81 5.52
C VAL A 133 3.76 -9.27 6.62
N LYS A 134 3.55 -10.08 7.67
CA LYS A 134 3.13 -9.64 9.01
C LYS A 134 3.57 -8.19 9.18
N ALA A 135 2.61 -7.27 9.30
CA ALA A 135 2.87 -5.84 9.38
C ALA A 135 4.16 -5.59 10.19
N SER A 136 5.25 -5.32 9.47
CA SER A 136 6.41 -4.70 10.07
C SER A 136 5.89 -3.40 10.61
N ALA A 137 6.13 -3.21 11.90
CA ALA A 137 5.85 -2.01 12.64
C ALA A 137 6.20 -0.77 11.81
N ASP A 138 5.26 0.16 11.78
CA ASP A 138 5.48 1.60 11.75
C ASP A 138 6.47 2.10 10.68
N GLY A 139 5.94 2.43 9.51
CA GLY A 139 6.52 3.48 8.67
C GLY A 139 7.83 3.14 7.95
N GLU A 140 7.84 2.10 7.11
CA GLU A 140 8.93 1.92 6.12
C GLU A 140 8.76 2.94 4.98
N SER A 141 9.15 4.17 5.27
CA SER A 141 9.66 5.09 4.27
C SER A 141 10.91 4.46 3.66
N SER A 142 11.21 4.76 2.39
CA SER A 142 12.47 4.46 1.70
C SER A 142 13.65 5.22 2.33
N THR A 143 13.82 5.09 3.65
CA THR A 143 14.98 5.55 4.37
C THR A 143 16.07 4.53 4.13
N VAL A 144 17.14 4.98 3.48
CA VAL A 144 18.39 4.22 3.33
C VAL A 144 18.76 3.65 4.69
N ASN A 145 18.78 2.33 4.78
CA ASN A 145 19.26 1.60 5.93
C ASN A 145 20.72 2.02 6.16
N ALA A 146 20.96 2.70 7.28
CA ALA A 146 22.27 3.23 7.63
C ALA A 146 23.20 2.16 8.24
N ASP A 147 22.77 0.90 8.26
CA ASP A 147 23.59 -0.22 8.72
C ASP A 147 24.81 -0.37 7.80
N PRO A 148 26.05 -0.31 8.34
CA PRO A 148 27.25 -0.54 7.57
C PRO A 148 27.25 -1.91 6.87
N ALA A 149 26.54 -2.91 7.41
CA ALA A 149 26.44 -4.24 6.82
C ALA A 149 25.73 -4.26 5.46
N ALA A 150 24.88 -3.27 5.16
CA ALA A 150 24.19 -3.13 3.87
C ALA A 150 25.09 -2.56 2.76
N THR A 151 26.26 -2.02 3.11
CA THR A 151 27.24 -1.50 2.15
C THR A 151 28.34 -2.53 1.94
N ALA A 152 28.49 -3.01 0.70
CA ALA A 152 29.62 -3.86 0.33
C ALA A 152 30.85 -3.04 -0.08
N ASP A 153 32.03 -3.58 0.20
CA ASP A 153 33.31 -3.03 -0.24
C ASP A 153 33.45 -3.07 -1.77
N GLN A 154 34.05 -2.01 -2.33
CA GLN A 154 34.25 -1.87 -3.78
C GLN A 154 35.06 -3.05 -4.35
N VAL A 155 36.08 -3.51 -3.62
CA VAL A 155 36.90 -4.66 -4.02
C VAL A 155 36.06 -5.94 -4.19
N SER A 156 35.04 -6.14 -3.35
CA SER A 156 34.17 -7.32 -3.43
C SER A 156 33.10 -7.15 -4.51
N LYS A 157 32.65 -5.92 -4.79
CA LYS A 157 31.80 -5.61 -5.96
C LYS A 157 32.53 -5.90 -7.27
N ASP A 158 33.78 -5.49 -7.39
CA ASP A 158 34.59 -5.72 -8.60
C ASP A 158 34.79 -7.21 -8.90
N LYS A 159 34.91 -8.05 -7.86
CA LYS A 159 35.01 -9.51 -8.02
C LYS A 159 33.77 -10.14 -8.66
N ILE A 160 32.58 -9.62 -8.34
CA ILE A 160 31.32 -10.14 -8.85
C ILE A 160 30.78 -9.37 -10.06
N ALA A 161 31.44 -8.27 -10.47
CA ALA A 161 31.01 -7.43 -11.59
C ALA A 161 30.86 -8.23 -12.90
N ASN A 162 31.75 -9.21 -13.12
CA ASN A 162 31.69 -10.09 -14.30
C ASN A 162 30.72 -11.28 -14.14
N GLN A 163 30.17 -11.51 -12.96
CA GLN A 163 29.24 -12.61 -12.71
C GLN A 163 27.81 -12.18 -13.05
N THR A 164 27.15 -12.90 -13.95
CA THR A 164 25.75 -12.59 -14.32
C THR A 164 24.74 -13.21 -13.35
N THR A 165 25.07 -14.35 -12.76
CA THR A 165 24.20 -15.14 -11.88
C THR A 165 24.83 -15.31 -10.50
N SER A 166 24.02 -15.20 -9.45
CA SER A 166 24.48 -15.37 -8.08
C SER A 166 24.60 -16.85 -7.71
N ASN A 167 25.57 -17.16 -6.85
CA ASN A 167 25.72 -18.49 -6.28
C ASN A 167 24.54 -18.81 -5.33
N PRO A 168 24.22 -20.11 -5.16
CA PRO A 168 23.19 -20.53 -4.22
C PRO A 168 23.59 -20.18 -2.79
N THR A 169 22.66 -19.57 -2.06
CA THR A 169 22.89 -19.13 -0.68
C THR A 169 22.87 -20.28 0.33
N ASN A 170 22.20 -21.39 -0.02
CA ASN A 170 22.01 -22.57 0.84
C ASN A 170 21.46 -22.24 2.25
N GLY A 171 20.74 -21.12 2.38
CA GLY A 171 20.17 -20.67 3.66
C GLY A 171 21.20 -20.11 4.66
N ARG A 172 22.46 -19.92 4.27
CA ARG A 172 23.48 -19.32 5.14
C ARG A 172 23.16 -17.86 5.44
N LYS A 173 23.54 -17.37 6.62
CA LYS A 173 23.47 -15.94 6.96
C LYS A 173 24.80 -15.27 6.69
N PHE A 174 24.76 -14.03 6.22
CA PHE A 174 25.95 -13.25 5.90
C PHE A 174 26.08 -12.09 6.88
N GLU A 175 27.28 -11.86 7.42
CA GLU A 175 27.51 -10.76 8.35
C GLU A 175 27.33 -9.39 7.68
N ASN A 176 27.71 -9.26 6.42
CA ASN A 176 27.56 -8.05 5.61
C ASN A 176 27.51 -8.41 4.12
N CYS A 177 27.18 -7.44 3.27
CA CYS A 177 27.15 -7.64 1.83
C CYS A 177 28.54 -7.92 1.22
N THR A 178 29.63 -7.48 1.86
CA THR A 178 31.00 -7.87 1.46
C THR A 178 31.17 -9.39 1.52
N ALA A 179 30.79 -10.03 2.63
CA ALA A 179 30.90 -11.48 2.84
C ALA A 179 29.98 -12.26 1.89
N ALA A 180 28.83 -11.69 1.53
CA ALA A 180 27.96 -12.26 0.50
C ALA A 180 28.65 -12.24 -0.87
N PHE A 181 29.25 -11.11 -1.27
CA PHE A 181 29.95 -10.97 -2.54
C PHE A 181 31.22 -11.82 -2.62
N GLU A 182 31.94 -12.00 -1.51
CA GLU A 182 33.07 -12.94 -1.44
C GLU A 182 32.64 -14.39 -1.67
N ALA A 183 31.42 -14.76 -1.26
CA ALA A 183 30.83 -16.05 -1.57
C ALA A 183 30.22 -16.12 -2.99
N GLY A 184 30.30 -15.04 -3.77
CA GLY A 184 29.66 -14.90 -5.08
C GLY A 184 28.13 -14.83 -5.01
N VAL A 185 27.58 -14.47 -3.85
CA VAL A 185 26.15 -14.37 -3.59
C VAL A 185 25.72 -12.90 -3.62
N PHE A 186 24.82 -12.57 -4.53
CA PHE A 186 24.27 -11.22 -4.71
C PHE A 186 22.79 -11.29 -5.13
N ASN A 187 22.08 -10.17 -5.07
CA ASN A 187 20.64 -10.08 -5.38
C ASN A 187 19.79 -11.10 -4.58
N ILE A 188 19.94 -11.09 -3.25
CA ILE A 188 19.23 -12.03 -2.36
C ILE A 188 17.79 -11.54 -2.19
N ALA A 189 16.84 -12.20 -2.86
CA ALA A 189 15.43 -11.86 -2.76
C ALA A 189 14.83 -12.17 -1.37
N ARG A 190 13.82 -11.40 -0.96
CA ARG A 190 13.10 -11.55 0.34
C ARG A 190 12.54 -12.95 0.62
N ASN A 191 12.26 -13.74 -0.42
CA ASN A 191 11.78 -15.12 -0.27
C ASN A 191 12.89 -16.14 0.04
N ASN A 192 14.16 -15.73 -0.03
CA ASN A 192 15.30 -16.59 0.27
C ASN A 192 15.54 -16.66 1.78
N ALA A 193 15.83 -17.85 2.31
CA ALA A 193 16.13 -18.04 3.73
C ALA A 193 17.33 -17.20 4.22
N SER A 194 18.25 -16.85 3.32
CA SER A 194 19.41 -16.00 3.58
C SER A 194 19.11 -14.50 3.58
N TYR A 195 17.89 -14.06 3.20
CA TYR A 195 17.52 -12.66 3.23
C TYR A 195 17.50 -12.12 4.67
N GLU A 196 18.04 -10.92 4.85
CA GLU A 196 17.96 -10.17 6.08
C GLU A 196 17.76 -8.69 5.78
N ARG A 197 16.78 -8.07 6.45
CA ARG A 197 16.46 -6.65 6.24
C ARG A 197 17.65 -5.72 6.50
N ARG A 198 18.56 -6.10 7.41
CA ARG A 198 19.78 -5.32 7.68
C ARG A 198 20.79 -5.28 6.53
N LEU A 199 20.69 -6.21 5.58
CA LEU A 199 21.53 -6.27 4.38
C LEU A 199 20.87 -5.60 3.16
N ASP A 200 19.60 -5.25 3.31
CA ASP A 200 18.79 -4.56 2.31
C ASP A 200 18.92 -3.06 2.57
N ARG A 201 19.61 -2.36 1.66
CA ARG A 201 20.03 -0.97 1.86
C ARG A 201 18.86 -0.01 1.69
N ASP A 202 18.00 -0.24 0.73
CA ASP A 202 16.85 0.62 0.41
C ASP A 202 15.51 0.00 0.83
N ASN A 203 15.56 -1.20 1.43
CA ASN A 203 14.41 -1.96 1.90
C ASN A 203 13.44 -2.34 0.76
N ASP A 204 13.94 -2.45 -0.46
CA ASP A 204 13.15 -2.77 -1.66
C ASP A 204 12.78 -4.27 -1.76
N GLY A 205 13.39 -5.12 -0.90
CA GLY A 205 13.19 -6.56 -0.88
C GLY A 205 14.26 -7.37 -1.61
N ILE A 206 15.35 -6.74 -2.04
CA ILE A 206 16.54 -7.37 -2.63
C ILE A 206 17.77 -6.96 -1.80
N ALA A 207 18.30 -7.89 -0.99
CA ALA A 207 19.51 -7.63 -0.23
C ALA A 207 20.78 -7.80 -1.07
N CYS A 208 21.79 -6.98 -0.77
CA CYS A 208 23.11 -7.02 -1.42
C CYS A 208 23.03 -7.01 -2.96
N GLU A 209 22.45 -5.93 -3.49
CA GLU A 209 22.41 -5.67 -4.92
C GLU A 209 23.80 -5.34 -5.49
N LYS A 210 24.07 -5.81 -6.72
CA LYS A 210 25.31 -5.54 -7.45
C LYS A 210 25.18 -4.36 -8.39
#